data_AF-A0A946XL74-F1
#
_entry.id   AF-A0A946XL74-F1
#
_cell.length_a   1.000
_cell.length_b   1.000
_cell.length_c   1.000
_cell.angle_alpha   90.00
_cell.angle_beta   90.00
_cell.angle_gamma   90.00
#
_symmetry.space_group_name_H-M   'P 1'
#
loop_
_entity.id
_entity.type
_entity.pdbx_description
1 polymer ?
#
loop_
_entity_poly.entity_id
_entity_poly.type
_entity_poly.pdbx_seq_one_letter_code
_entity_poly.pdbx_strand_id
1 'polypeptide(L)'
;NSDGKIVNYHLRMKDHKCEAVKSLHDLNFTVFAAGDSYNDTSMLNEADQGILFKAPAHVIEEFPQFPAVNAYDELRAEIEKASPRF
;
A
#
# COMPACT_ATOMS: atom_id res chain seq x y z
N ASN A 1 -10.58 -8.11 31.26
CA ASN A 1 -10.87 -8.91 32.47
C ASN A 1 -9.88 -8.51 33.56
N SER A 2 -9.99 -9.05 34.78
CA SER A 2 -9.07 -8.77 35.89
C SER A 2 -7.59 -9.04 35.60
N ASP A 3 -7.28 -9.74 34.49
CA ASP A 3 -5.91 -10.06 34.05
C ASP A 3 -5.37 -9.10 32.97
N GLY A 4 -6.13 -8.07 32.58
CA GLY A 4 -5.72 -7.12 31.53
C GLY A 4 -5.67 -7.70 30.11
N LYS A 5 -6.32 -8.84 29.84
CA LYS A 5 -6.28 -9.51 28.53
C LYS A 5 -7.17 -8.81 27.50
N ILE A 6 -6.68 -8.73 26.26
CA ILE A 6 -7.47 -8.37 25.08
C ILE A 6 -8.42 -9.54 24.79
N VAL A 7 -9.72 -9.28 24.90
CA VAL A 7 -10.76 -10.32 24.72
C VAL A 7 -11.45 -10.24 23.36
N ASN A 8 -11.32 -9.12 22.65
CA ASN A 8 -11.95 -8.91 21.36
C ASN A 8 -11.28 -7.74 20.61
N TYR A 9 -11.60 -7.63 19.33
CA TYR A 9 -11.32 -6.47 18.49
C TYR A 9 -12.50 -6.21 17.55
N HIS A 10 -12.58 -4.99 17.02
CA HIS A 10 -13.56 -4.63 16.00
C HIS A 10 -12.82 -4.03 14.81
N LEU A 11 -13.02 -4.61 13.63
CA LEU A 11 -12.47 -4.06 12.40
C LEU A 11 -13.24 -2.78 12.05
N ARG A 12 -12.52 -1.69 11.80
CA ARG A 12 -13.12 -0.39 11.46
C ARG A 12 -14.03 -0.47 10.23
N MET A 13 -13.53 -1.11 9.17
CA MET A 13 -14.23 -1.29 7.90
C MET A 13 -13.54 -2.39 7.08
N LYS A 14 -14.29 -2.98 6.14
CA LYS A 14 -13.76 -3.89 5.14
C LYS A 14 -12.88 -3.11 4.15
N ASP A 15 -11.78 -3.72 3.72
CA ASP A 15 -10.85 -3.16 2.72
C ASP A 15 -10.38 -1.71 3.00
N HIS A 16 -10.09 -1.44 4.28
CA HIS A 16 -9.85 -0.09 4.76
C HIS A 16 -8.66 0.63 4.11
N LYS A 17 -7.72 -0.10 3.47
CA LYS A 17 -6.55 0.48 2.81
C LYS A 17 -6.95 1.04 1.44
N CYS A 18 -7.67 0.25 0.64
CA CYS A 18 -8.25 0.70 -0.63
C CYS A 18 -9.20 1.88 -0.42
N GLU A 19 -10.08 1.82 0.58
CA GLU A 19 -11.03 2.89 0.87
C GLU A 19 -10.34 4.20 1.33
N ALA A 20 -9.16 4.12 1.95
CA ALA A 20 -8.37 5.31 2.25
C ALA A 20 -7.84 5.98 0.98
N VAL A 21 -7.37 5.20 0.00
CA VAL A 21 -6.90 5.74 -1.29
C VAL A 21 -8.05 6.38 -2.05
N LYS A 22 -9.20 5.71 -2.15
CA LYS A 22 -10.42 6.29 -2.77
C LYS A 22 -10.81 7.62 -2.13
N SER A 23 -10.79 7.69 -0.80
CA SER A 23 -11.13 8.93 -0.08
C SER A 23 -10.14 10.06 -0.38
N LEU A 24 -8.86 9.74 -0.62
CA LEU A 24 -7.87 10.74 -1.05
C LEU A 24 -8.09 11.16 -2.51
N HIS A 25 -8.49 10.22 -3.38
CA HIS A 25 -8.89 10.53 -4.76
C HIS A 25 -10.11 11.45 -4.82
N ASP A 26 -11.12 11.24 -3.95
CA ASP A 26 -12.30 12.12 -3.84
C ASP A 26 -11.92 13.57 -3.48
N LEU A 27 -10.77 13.76 -2.82
CA LEU A 27 -10.20 15.06 -2.49
C LEU A 27 -9.24 15.59 -3.58
N ASN A 28 -9.16 14.91 -4.73
CA ASN A 28 -8.29 15.23 -5.87
C ASN A 28 -6.79 15.17 -5.56
N PHE A 29 -6.37 14.29 -4.63
CA PHE A 29 -4.96 13.98 -4.47
C PHE A 29 -4.51 12.93 -5.49
N THR A 30 -3.27 13.07 -5.96
CA THR A 30 -2.53 11.97 -6.60
C THR A 30 -1.93 11.12 -5.49
N VAL A 31 -2.20 9.81 -5.49
CA VAL A 31 -1.81 8.88 -4.43
C VAL A 31 -0.78 7.88 -4.94
N PHE A 32 0.38 7.86 -4.28
CA PHE A 32 1.37 6.80 -4.45
C PHE A 32 1.36 5.92 -3.22
N ALA A 33 1.21 4.61 -3.42
CA ALA A 33 1.10 3.63 -2.35
C ALA A 33 2.25 2.63 -2.42
N ALA A 34 2.79 2.29 -1.24
CA ALA A 34 3.79 1.24 -1.09
C ALA A 34 3.28 0.20 -0.09
N GLY A 35 3.48 -1.07 -0.40
CA GLY A 35 3.04 -2.20 0.41
C GLY A 35 3.98 -3.39 0.28
N ASP A 36 3.91 -4.33 1.20
CA ASP A 36 4.85 -5.46 1.27
C ASP A 36 4.15 -6.83 1.16
N SER A 37 2.81 -6.86 1.15
CA SER A 37 2.06 -8.11 1.27
C SER A 37 0.79 -8.17 0.43
N TYR A 38 0.18 -9.36 0.35
CA TYR A 38 -1.10 -9.57 -0.33
C TYR A 38 -2.22 -8.64 0.14
N ASN A 39 -2.24 -8.28 1.43
CA ASN A 39 -3.31 -7.45 1.99
C ASN A 39 -3.21 -5.97 1.56
N ASP A 40 -2.12 -5.59 0.89
CA ASP A 40 -1.91 -4.26 0.31
C ASP A 40 -2.36 -4.19 -1.15
N THR A 41 -2.54 -5.32 -1.84
CA THR A 41 -2.75 -5.37 -3.29
C THR A 41 -3.98 -4.59 -3.76
N SER A 42 -5.06 -4.55 -2.97
CA SER A 42 -6.24 -3.72 -3.29
C SER A 42 -5.90 -2.22 -3.26
N MET A 43 -5.17 -1.76 -2.25
CA MET A 43 -4.67 -0.39 -2.13
C MET A 43 -3.68 -0.04 -3.24
N LEU A 44 -2.76 -0.94 -3.57
CA LEU A 44 -1.75 -0.75 -4.61
C LEU A 44 -2.37 -0.65 -6.00
N ASN A 45 -3.42 -1.42 -6.27
CA ASN A 45 -4.18 -1.32 -7.53
C ASN A 45 -5.03 -0.06 -7.61
N GLU A 46 -5.56 0.42 -6.48
CA GLU A 46 -6.38 1.63 -6.46
C GLU A 46 -5.53 2.89 -6.66
N ALA A 47 -4.31 2.95 -6.12
CA ALA A 47 -3.44 4.12 -6.20
C ALA A 47 -2.98 4.45 -7.63
N ASP A 48 -2.67 5.72 -7.90
CA ASP A 48 -2.11 6.16 -9.19
C ASP A 48 -0.77 5.46 -9.50
N GLN A 49 0.00 5.16 -8.46
CA GLN A 49 1.18 4.30 -8.55
C GLN A 49 1.27 3.38 -7.32
N GLY A 50 1.20 2.08 -7.55
CA GLY A 50 1.49 1.04 -6.56
C GLY A 50 2.93 0.55 -6.65
N ILE A 51 3.60 0.37 -5.52
CA ILE A 51 4.98 -0.13 -5.40
C ILE A 51 5.01 -1.26 -4.36
N LEU A 52 5.66 -2.37 -4.70
CA LEU A 52 6.01 -3.41 -3.73
C LEU A 52 7.33 -3.05 -3.05
N PHE A 53 7.31 -2.82 -1.74
CA PHE A 53 8.50 -2.49 -0.96
C PHE A 53 8.84 -3.64 -0.02
N LYS A 54 10.00 -4.26 -0.22
CA LYS A 54 10.48 -5.42 0.56
C LYS A 54 9.48 -6.58 0.62
N ALA A 55 8.72 -6.76 -0.47
CA ALA A 55 7.73 -7.82 -0.56
C ALA A 55 8.39 -9.19 -0.74
N PRO A 56 7.76 -10.28 -0.24
CA PRO A 56 8.21 -11.64 -0.51
C PRO A 56 8.21 -11.97 -2.01
N ALA A 57 9.14 -12.83 -2.44
CA ALA A 57 9.31 -13.21 -3.85
C ALA A 57 8.00 -13.70 -4.51
N HIS A 58 7.21 -14.51 -3.80
CA HIS A 58 5.94 -15.03 -4.31
C HIS A 58 4.89 -13.93 -4.56
N VAL A 59 4.89 -12.85 -3.76
CA VAL A 59 4.00 -11.69 -4.00
C VAL A 59 4.46 -10.94 -5.25
N ILE A 60 5.78 -10.74 -5.40
CA ILE A 60 6.36 -10.06 -6.57
C ILE A 60 6.04 -10.83 -7.86
N GLU A 61 6.16 -12.17 -7.82
CA GLU A 61 5.83 -13.04 -8.96
C GLU A 61 4.35 -12.98 -9.37
N GLU A 62 3.44 -12.86 -8.39
CA GLU A 62 2.00 -12.80 -8.65
C GLU A 62 1.52 -11.42 -9.08
N PHE A 63 2.20 -10.35 -8.66
CA PHE A 63 1.87 -8.96 -8.99
C PHE A 63 3.01 -8.23 -9.73
N PRO A 64 3.44 -8.72 -10.91
CA PRO A 64 4.55 -8.15 -11.66
C PRO A 64 4.27 -6.76 -12.22
N GLN A 65 3.03 -6.28 -12.16
CA GLN A 65 2.66 -4.92 -12.55
C GLN A 65 3.20 -3.85 -11.59
N PHE A 66 3.53 -4.22 -10.34
CA PHE A 66 4.08 -3.28 -9.37
C PHE A 66 5.61 -3.35 -9.38
N PRO A 67 6.32 -2.21 -9.51
CA PRO A 67 7.76 -2.15 -9.27
C PRO A 67 8.07 -2.71 -7.87
N ALA A 68 9.03 -3.63 -7.79
CA ALA A 68 9.46 -4.24 -6.54
C ALA A 68 10.85 -3.75 -6.16
N VAL A 69 10.96 -3.10 -5.00
CA VAL A 69 12.19 -2.45 -4.52
C VAL A 69 12.49 -2.86 -3.08
N ASN A 70 13.77 -2.83 -2.69
CA ASN A 70 14.23 -3.32 -1.39
C ASN A 70 14.99 -2.28 -0.57
N ALA A 71 15.35 -1.15 -1.16
CA ALA A 71 15.99 -0.02 -0.48
C ALA A 71 15.11 1.25 -0.50
N TYR A 72 15.28 2.11 0.50
CA TYR A 72 14.53 3.36 0.58
C TYR A 72 14.86 4.33 -0.56
N ASP A 73 16.12 4.33 -1.02
CA ASP A 73 16.53 5.16 -2.15
C ASP A 73 15.86 4.71 -3.46
N GLU A 74 15.67 3.40 -3.64
CA GLU A 74 14.94 2.83 -4.77
C GLU A 74 13.44 3.18 -4.70
N LEU A 75 12.84 3.06 -3.51
CA LEU A 75 11.45 3.46 -3.30
C LEU A 75 11.25 4.94 -3.60
N ARG A 76 12.17 5.79 -3.16
CA ARG A 76 12.17 7.22 -3.47
C ARG A 76 12.28 7.45 -4.98
N ALA A 77 13.17 6.74 -5.67
CA ALA A 77 13.34 6.88 -7.12
C ALA A 77 12.06 6.50 -7.89
N GLU A 78 11.35 5.44 -7.48
CA GLU A 78 10.06 5.08 -8.10
C GLU A 78 8.97 6.14 -7.86
N ILE A 79 8.94 6.75 -6.66
CA ILE A 79 8.04 7.88 -6.37
C ILE A 79 8.37 9.11 -7.22
N GLU A 80 9.65 9.46 -7.34
CA GLU A 80 10.11 10.59 -8.14
C GLU A 80 9.77 10.38 -9.63
N LYS A 81 9.98 9.16 -10.15
CA LYS A 81 9.63 8.79 -11.54
C LYS A 81 8.13 8.91 -11.85
N ALA A 82 7.27 8.59 -10.89
CA ALA A 82 5.82 8.69 -11.06
C ALA A 82 5.27 10.11 -10.85
N SER A 83 6.02 10.97 -10.15
CA SER A 83 5.60 12.33 -9.82
C SER A 83 5.83 13.30 -10.99
N PRO A 84 4.80 13.98 -11.51
CA PRO A 84 4.98 15.02 -12.51
C PRO A 84 5.57 16.32 -11.94
N ARG A 85 5.84 16.37 -10.62
CA ARG A 85 6.36 17.53 -9.90
C ARG A 85 7.87 17.49 -9.69
N PHE A 86 8.52 16.39 -10.06
CA PHE A 86 9.97 16.21 -10.00
C PHE A 86 10.53 16.00 -11.40
#